data_AF-A0A6B3H673-F1
#
_entry.id   AF-A0A6B3H673-F1
#
_cell.length_a   1.000
_cell.length_b   1.000
_cell.length_c   1.000
_cell.angle_alpha   90.00
_cell.angle_beta   90.00
_cell.angle_gamma   90.00
#
_symmetry.space_group_name_H-M   'P 1'
#
loop_
_entity.id
_entity.type
_entity.pdbx_description
1 polymer ?
#
loop_
_entity_poly.entity_id
_entity_poly.type
_entity_poly.pdbx_seq_one_letter_code
_entity_poly.pdbx_strand_id
1 'polypeptide(L)'
;RRIAAPCPHSEACPIEPGTDWCHFSARVSRSSLHRQVKGGSLSHEDEKFSYVVATRFPATPAPARITRRPQIRKGQVLLELCTRDEG
;
A
#
# COMPACT_ATOMS: atom_id res chain seq x y z
N ARG A 1 19.19 -12.03 4.72
CA ARG A 1 18.69 -10.85 3.97
C ARG A 1 17.58 -10.25 4.83
N ARG A 2 17.57 -8.93 5.07
CA ARG A 2 16.54 -8.27 5.90
C ARG A 2 15.58 -7.48 4.99
N ILE A 3 14.28 -7.61 5.23
CA ILE A 3 13.26 -6.77 4.60
C ILE A 3 13.15 -5.49 5.41
N ALA A 4 13.35 -4.34 4.78
CA ALA A 4 13.20 -3.03 5.42
C ALA A 4 11.79 -2.45 5.26
N ALA A 5 11.10 -2.83 4.19
CA ALA A 5 9.76 -2.35 3.84
C ALA A 5 9.12 -3.32 2.82
N PRO A 6 7.79 -3.34 2.63
CA PRO A 6 6.79 -2.43 3.18
C PRO A 6 6.28 -2.85 4.57
N CYS A 7 6.24 -4.15 4.83
CA CYS A 7 5.66 -4.68 6.05
C CYS A 7 6.72 -4.78 7.16
N PRO A 8 6.34 -4.46 8.41
CA PRO A 8 7.29 -4.39 9.51
C PRO A 8 7.66 -5.76 10.12
N HIS A 9 6.84 -6.79 9.90
CA HIS A 9 7.02 -8.14 10.46
C HIS A 9 8.17 -8.93 9.85
N SER A 10 8.57 -8.68 8.60
CA SER A 10 9.54 -9.51 7.86
C SER A 10 9.20 -11.00 7.70
N GLU A 11 8.04 -11.44 8.21
CA GLU A 11 7.47 -12.78 8.03
C GLU A 11 6.56 -12.89 6.79
N ALA A 12 5.96 -14.06 6.58
CA ALA A 12 4.92 -14.27 5.58
C ALA A 12 3.79 -13.23 5.72
N CYS A 13 3.28 -12.75 4.59
CA CYS A 13 2.17 -11.78 4.61
C CYS A 13 0.89 -12.46 5.10
N PRO A 14 0.15 -11.87 6.05
CA PRO A 14 -1.08 -12.39 6.63
C PRO A 14 -2.27 -12.36 5.65
N ILE A 15 -2.18 -11.56 4.59
CA ILE A 15 -3.22 -11.49 3.57
C ILE A 15 -3.31 -12.84 2.85
N GLU A 16 -4.48 -13.46 2.90
CA GLU A 16 -4.72 -14.76 2.28
C GLU A 16 -4.58 -14.67 0.76
N PRO A 17 -3.68 -15.48 0.15
CA PRO A 17 -3.52 -15.51 -1.30
C PRO A 17 -4.84 -15.75 -2.03
N GLY A 18 -5.14 -14.89 -3.01
CA GLY A 18 -6.37 -14.98 -3.81
C GLY A 18 -7.56 -14.18 -3.27
N THR A 19 -7.51 -13.72 -2.01
CA THR A 19 -8.55 -12.83 -1.45
C THR A 19 -8.24 -11.36 -1.72
N ASP A 20 -6.98 -10.98 -1.54
CA ASP A 20 -6.44 -9.67 -1.83
C ASP A 20 -4.90 -9.77 -1.94
N TRP A 21 -4.24 -8.63 -2.13
CA TRP A 21 -2.79 -8.52 -2.16
C TRP A 21 -2.30 -7.24 -1.47
N CYS A 22 -1.07 -7.27 -0.98
CA CYS A 22 -0.53 -6.18 -0.16
C CYS A 22 -0.05 -4.99 -1.01
N HIS A 23 -0.86 -3.93 -1.12
CA HIS A 23 -0.62 -2.82 -2.05
C HIS A 23 -0.72 -1.43 -1.41
N PHE A 24 -0.29 -0.41 -2.15
CA PHE A 24 -0.65 0.99 -1.95
C PHE A 24 -1.17 1.57 -3.27
N SER A 25 -1.95 2.64 -3.21
CA SER A 25 -2.43 3.34 -4.40
C SER A 25 -1.64 4.62 -4.63
N ALA A 26 -1.20 4.85 -5.86
CA ALA A 26 -0.55 6.09 -6.28
C ALA A 26 -1.34 6.72 -7.43
N ARG A 27 -1.47 8.05 -7.40
CA ARG A 27 -2.06 8.81 -8.50
C ARG A 27 -1.06 8.93 -9.63
N VAL A 28 -1.39 8.36 -10.78
CA VAL A 28 -0.60 8.48 -12.00
C VAL A 28 -1.36 9.31 -13.03
N SER A 29 -0.63 10.12 -13.81
CA SER A 29 -1.24 11.00 -14.81
C SER A 29 -1.73 10.18 -16.01
N ARG A 30 -2.98 10.39 -16.43
CA ARG A 30 -3.45 9.89 -17.72
C ARG A 30 -2.92 10.78 -18.83
N SER A 31 -2.30 10.19 -19.85
CA SER A 31 -1.86 10.94 -21.03
C SER A 31 -3.05 11.69 -21.67
N SER A 32 -2.80 12.89 -22.21
CA SER A 32 -3.82 13.71 -22.86
C SER A 32 -4.55 12.97 -23.98
N LEU A 33 -3.82 12.18 -24.76
CA LEU A 33 -4.35 11.29 -25.81
C LEU A 33 -5.28 10.21 -25.24
N HIS A 34 -4.91 9.59 -24.12
CA HIS A 34 -5.73 8.55 -23.49
C HIS A 34 -7.07 9.14 -22.97
N ARG A 35 -7.07 10.37 -22.46
CA ARG A 35 -8.30 11.07 -22.02
C ARG A 35 -9.23 11.40 -23.19
N GLN A 36 -8.69 11.91 -24.29
CA GLN A 36 -9.47 12.26 -25.48
C GLN A 36 -10.14 11.04 -26.13
N VAL A 37 -9.46 9.88 -26.14
CA VAL A 37 -9.98 8.67 -26.80
C VAL A 37 -10.96 7.88 -25.93
N LYS A 38 -10.82 7.93 -24.59
CA LYS A 38 -11.59 7.09 -23.66
C LYS A 38 -12.70 7.81 -22.90
N GLY A 39 -12.93 9.10 -23.13
CA GLY A 39 -13.98 9.88 -22.45
C GLY A 39 -13.78 10.01 -20.93
N GLY A 40 -12.54 9.87 -20.46
CA GLY A 40 -12.22 9.96 -19.03
C GLY A 40 -12.23 11.40 -18.53
N SER A 41 -13.03 11.69 -17.51
CA SER A 41 -13.21 13.05 -16.95
C SER A 41 -12.08 13.53 -16.03
N LEU A 42 -11.27 12.61 -15.48
CA LEU A 42 -10.16 12.92 -14.57
C LEU A 42 -8.81 12.84 -15.28
N SER A 43 -7.91 13.76 -14.94
CA SER A 43 -6.53 13.80 -15.48
C SER A 43 -5.59 12.76 -14.88
N HIS A 44 -6.07 11.95 -13.93
CA HIS A 44 -5.27 11.00 -13.18
C HIS A 44 -6.08 9.72 -12.94
N GLU A 45 -5.38 8.63 -12.68
CA GLU A 45 -5.95 7.38 -12.17
C GLU A 45 -5.19 6.92 -10.93
N ASP A 46 -5.91 6.28 -10.00
CA ASP A 46 -5.30 5.65 -8.82
C ASP A 46 -4.88 4.24 -9.21
N GLU A 47 -3.59 4.06 -9.47
CA GLU A 47 -3.02 2.77 -9.82
C GLU A 47 -2.51 2.08 -8.54
N LYS A 48 -2.73 0.77 -8.43
CA LYS A 48 -2.28 -0.01 -7.27
C LYS A 48 -0.89 -0.59 -7.54
N PHE A 49 0.00 -0.47 -6.57
CA PHE A 49 1.36 -1.00 -6.64
C PHE A 49 1.72 -1.81 -5.39
N SER A 50 2.58 -2.80 -5.57
CA SER A 50 3.32 -3.46 -4.50
C SER A 50 4.81 -3.18 -4.66
N TYR A 51 5.51 -3.14 -3.54
CA TYR A 51 6.96 -3.03 -3.54
C TYR A 51 7.52 -3.89 -2.40
N VAL A 52 8.81 -4.20 -2.49
CA VAL A 52 9.60 -4.80 -1.41
C VAL A 52 10.97 -4.16 -1.39
N VAL A 53 11.47 -3.84 -0.20
CA VAL A 53 12.81 -3.28 -0.01
C VAL A 53 13.62 -4.27 0.81
N ALA A 54 14.65 -4.83 0.19
CA ALA A 54 15.60 -5.73 0.84
C ALA A 54 16.97 -5.06 0.94
N THR A 55 17.63 -5.21 2.09
CA THR A 55 18.90 -4.55 2.39
C THR A 55 19.93 -5.55 2.96
N ARG A 56 21.21 -5.25 2.69
CA ARG A 56 22.37 -5.92 3.32
C ARG A 56 22.75 -5.29 4.67
N PHE A 57 22.47 -3.99 4.85
CA PHE A 57 22.79 -3.25 6.06
C PHE A 57 21.62 -3.27 7.05
N PRO A 58 21.88 -3.04 8.35
CA PRO A 58 20.83 -2.87 9.34
C PRO A 58 19.83 -1.81 8.90
N ALA A 59 18.55 -2.17 8.95
CA ALA A 59 17.44 -1.25 8.80
C ALA A 59 16.47 -1.46 9.96
N THR A 60 15.80 -0.38 10.33
CA THR A 60 14.70 -0.36 11.29
C THR A 60 13.41 -0.20 10.49
N PRO A 61 12.61 -1.28 10.34
CA PRO A 61 11.28 -1.19 9.75
C PRO A 61 10.41 -0.18 10.51
N ALA A 62 9.38 0.34 9.83
CA ALA A 62 8.33 1.11 10.50
C ALA A 62 7.72 0.30 11.66
N PRO A 63 7.20 0.95 12.72
CA PRO A 63 6.56 0.21 13.83
C PRO A 63 5.24 -0.44 13.40
N ALA A 64 4.51 0.20 12.50
CA ALA A 64 3.27 -0.28 11.91
C ALA A 64 3.09 0.32 10.51
N ARG A 65 2.30 -0.36 9.68
CA ARG A 65 1.92 0.12 8.35
C ARG A 65 0.40 0.13 8.20
N ILE A 66 -0.16 1.23 7.74
CA ILE A 66 -1.57 1.29 7.32
C ILE A 66 -1.73 0.46 6.03
N THR A 67 -2.59 -0.56 6.07
CA THR A 67 -2.84 -1.46 4.93
C THR A 67 -4.05 -1.04 4.10
N ARG A 68 -4.97 -0.27 4.69
CA ARG A 68 -6.21 0.19 4.06
C ARG A 68 -6.44 1.67 4.23
N ARG A 69 -7.37 2.19 3.44
CA ARG A 69 -7.83 3.58 3.58
C ARG A 69 -8.39 3.79 5.01
N PRO A 70 -7.86 4.75 5.78
CA PRO A 70 -8.41 5.10 7.09
C PRO A 70 -9.91 5.37 7.02
N GLN A 71 -10.66 4.80 7.96
CA GLN A 71 -12.09 5.04 8.07
C GLN A 71 -12.34 6.16 9.07
N ILE A 72 -12.88 7.28 8.59
CA ILE A 72 -13.15 8.46 9.41
C ILE A 72 -14.60 8.38 9.87
N ARG A 73 -14.84 8.46 11.18
CA ARG A 73 -16.18 8.60 11.78
C ARG A 73 -16.17 9.78 12.77
N LYS A 74 -17.35 10.18 13.26
CA LYS A 74 -17.46 11.31 14.19
C LYS A 74 -16.64 11.03 15.47
N GLY A 75 -15.59 11.82 15.69
CA GLY A 75 -14.72 11.71 16.86
C GLY A 75 -13.72 10.53 16.86
N GLN A 76 -13.61 9.76 15.77
CA GLN A 76 -12.69 8.63 15.70
C GLN A 76 -12.11 8.40 14.29
N VAL A 77 -10.90 7.86 14.24
CA VAL A 77 -10.29 7.33 13.00
C VAL A 77 -9.92 5.88 13.26
N LEU A 78 -10.47 4.97 12.44
CA LEU A 78 -10.13 3.55 12.48
C LEU A 78 -9.06 3.26 11.44
N LEU A 79 -7.98 2.62 11.87
CA LEU A 79 -6.84 2.23 11.05
C LEU A 79 -6.72 0.70 11.04
N GLU A 80 -6.58 0.13 9.86
CA GLU A 80 -6.13 -1.25 9.71
C GLU A 80 -4.62 -1.23 9.57
N LEU A 81 -3.94 -1.91 10.49
CA LEU A 81 -2.50 -1.86 10.65
C LEU A 81 -1.91 -3.25 10.47
N CYS A 82 -0.86 -3.33 9.67
CA CYS A 82 0.09 -4.43 9.68
C CYS A 82 1.21 -4.07 10.65
N THR A 83 1.44 -4.89 11.67
CA THR A 83 2.43 -4.68 12.72
C THR A 83 3.44 -5.82 12.74
N ARG A 84 4.38 -5.81 13.70
CA ARG A 84 5.30 -6.93 13.87
C ARG A 84 4.64 -8.15 14.51
N ASP A 85 3.73 -7.90 15.44
CA ASP A 85 3.13 -8.93 16.31
C ASP A 85 1.80 -9.43 15.75
N GLU A 86 1.07 -8.55 15.07
CA GLU A 86 -0.21 -8.81 14.43
C GLU A 86 -0.10 -8.44 12.96
N GLY A 87 -0.13 -9.48 12.11
CA GLY A 87 -0.20 -9.34 10.67
C GLY A 87 -1.61 -9.02 10.22
#